data_AF-A0A6P8Y2A3-F1
#
_entry.id   AF-A0A6P8Y2A3-F1
#
_cell.length_a   1.000
_cell.length_b   1.000
_cell.length_c   1.000
_cell.angle_alpha   90.00
_cell.angle_beta   90.00
_cell.angle_gamma   90.00
#
_symmetry.space_group_name_H-M   'P 1'
#
loop_
_entity.id
_entity.type
_entity.pdbx_description
1 polymer ?
#
loop_
_entity_poly.entity_id
_entity_poly.type
_entity_poly.pdbx_seq_one_letter_code
_entity_poly.pdbx_strand_id
1 'polypeptide(L)'
;MRRVINLHQNIGRPRNPVTVQDILMAAPYTTTKRGTRYLLFDSGQDDADRVLVFCSEEQLKILCASNEIFADGTFKTVPNQFGQLYTIHGTVVDTAQRKPVFPLVSCICVRKNEATYQQIWEAFIDEAGRLNLQFKVNLLMTDFELAAMNVHQRAFPLAAHKGCLFHFNQALWRYVVNKGLRVLYINAEQEDHTVRRDVQRLMAIPFVPPDDAEPVFDQVVDELDDRVLGVAPWAWPPTWSRTTSEGIVRCGAAMPYRHVSPRNCGTCMNRPWTTPSAPTTWLRPTTRNSRN
;
A
#
# COMPACT_ATOMS: atom_id res chain seq x y z
N MET A 1 -7.83 2.30 39.20
CA MET A 1 -7.99 3.59 38.48
C MET A 1 -8.37 3.42 37.00
N ARG A 2 -7.57 2.75 36.14
CA ARG A 2 -7.91 2.50 34.71
C ARG A 2 -9.29 1.85 34.47
N ARG A 3 -9.69 0.87 35.30
CA ARG A 3 -10.99 0.19 35.18
C ARG A 3 -12.18 1.12 35.44
N VAL A 4 -12.05 2.03 36.41
CA VAL A 4 -13.09 3.01 36.77
C VAL A 4 -13.18 4.09 35.69
N ILE A 5 -12.04 4.56 35.16
CA ILE A 5 -11.98 5.50 34.03
C ILE A 5 -12.60 4.89 32.78
N ASN A 6 -12.25 3.65 32.44
CA ASN A 6 -12.84 2.95 31.29
C ASN A 6 -14.34 2.72 31.45
N LEU A 7 -14.80 2.34 32.66
CA LEU A 7 -16.24 2.21 32.92
C LEU A 7 -16.93 3.56 32.71
N HIS A 8 -16.41 4.63 33.33
CA HIS A 8 -17.02 5.95 33.26
C HIS A 8 -17.04 6.51 31.82
N GLN A 9 -15.98 6.28 31.03
CA GLN A 9 -15.91 6.64 29.61
C GLN A 9 -16.86 5.83 28.71
N ASN A 10 -17.31 4.65 29.16
CA ASN A 10 -18.15 3.75 28.38
C ASN A 10 -19.63 3.80 28.77
N ILE A 11 -20.02 4.44 29.88
CA ILE A 11 -21.43 4.49 30.36
C ILE A 11 -22.40 5.04 29.30
N GLY A 12 -21.95 5.96 28.43
CA GLY A 12 -22.75 6.55 27.36
C GLY A 12 -22.43 6.07 25.95
N ARG A 13 -21.54 5.08 25.78
CA ARG A 13 -21.17 4.58 24.44
C ARG A 13 -22.16 3.51 23.98
N PRO A 14 -22.54 3.52 22.69
CA PRO A 14 -23.36 2.43 22.14
C PRO A 14 -22.61 1.10 22.24
N ARG A 15 -23.37 0.01 22.21
CA ARG A 15 -22.77 -1.34 22.11
C ARG A 15 -21.90 -1.40 20.85
N ASN A 16 -20.81 -2.14 20.94
CA ASN A 16 -19.98 -2.37 19.75
C ASN A 16 -20.85 -3.02 18.66
N PRO A 17 -20.88 -2.44 17.45
CA PRO A 17 -21.63 -3.00 16.34
C PRO A 17 -21.08 -4.39 16.02
N VAL A 18 -21.93 -5.28 15.51
CA VAL A 18 -21.51 -6.62 15.07
C VAL A 18 -21.28 -6.60 13.57
N THR A 19 -22.18 -5.98 12.83
CA THR A 19 -22.14 -5.81 11.37
C THR A 19 -21.89 -4.36 10.96
N VAL A 20 -21.61 -4.15 9.68
CA VAL A 20 -21.44 -2.80 9.09
C VAL A 20 -22.77 -2.03 9.11
N GLN A 21 -23.90 -2.73 8.94
CA GLN A 21 -25.25 -2.17 8.98
C GLN A 21 -25.59 -1.61 10.37
N ASP A 22 -25.10 -2.23 11.44
CA ASP A 22 -25.34 -1.79 12.83
C ASP A 22 -24.68 -0.43 13.15
N ILE A 23 -23.82 0.08 12.27
CA ILE A 23 -23.06 1.31 12.48
C ILE A 23 -23.94 2.52 12.14
N LEU A 24 -24.54 3.09 13.18
CA LEU A 24 -25.31 4.33 13.08
C LEU A 24 -24.39 5.54 13.22
N MET A 25 -24.15 6.24 12.12
CA MET A 25 -23.38 7.47 12.09
C MET A 25 -24.28 8.66 12.45
N ALA A 26 -24.14 9.17 13.67
CA ALA A 26 -24.81 10.36 14.16
C ALA A 26 -23.86 11.18 15.05
N ALA A 27 -24.26 12.40 15.40
CA ALA A 27 -23.53 13.18 16.41
C ALA A 27 -23.37 12.34 17.71
N PRO A 28 -22.19 12.37 18.36
CA PRO A 28 -21.04 13.23 18.09
C PRO A 28 -20.04 12.69 17.06
N TYR A 29 -20.27 11.52 16.46
CA TYR A 29 -19.30 10.82 15.60
C TYR A 29 -19.16 11.43 14.20
N THR A 30 -20.11 12.26 13.78
CA THR A 30 -20.11 12.95 12.47
C THR A 30 -19.58 14.37 12.53
N THR A 31 -19.24 14.87 13.73
CA THR A 31 -18.88 16.26 13.98
C THR A 31 -17.55 16.40 14.72
N THR A 32 -16.82 17.49 14.46
CA THR A 32 -15.63 17.84 15.24
C THR A 32 -16.02 18.33 16.64
N LYS A 33 -15.04 18.48 17.54
CA LYS A 33 -15.24 19.12 18.85
C LYS A 33 -15.71 20.58 18.77
N ARG A 34 -15.59 21.22 17.61
CA ARG A 34 -16.09 22.57 17.33
C ARG A 34 -17.51 22.57 16.76
N GLY A 35 -18.15 21.41 16.63
CA GLY A 35 -19.51 21.28 16.08
C GLY A 35 -19.58 21.36 14.55
N THR A 36 -18.45 21.34 13.84
CA THR A 36 -18.42 21.34 12.37
C THR A 36 -18.50 19.94 11.80
N ARG A 37 -18.98 19.79 10.56
CA ARG A 37 -19.04 18.50 9.86
C ARG A 37 -17.65 17.87 9.76
N TYR A 38 -17.58 16.57 10.07
CA TYR A 38 -16.36 15.77 9.99
C TYR A 38 -16.53 14.50 9.18
N LEU A 39 -17.72 13.86 9.24
CA LEU A 39 -18.07 12.81 8.28
C LEU A 39 -18.40 13.49 6.94
N LEU A 40 -17.48 13.39 5.99
CA LEU A 40 -17.59 13.98 4.66
C LEU A 40 -18.49 13.12 3.76
N PHE A 41 -18.28 11.80 3.81
CA PHE A 41 -19.02 10.84 2.99
C PHE A 41 -19.30 9.54 3.74
N ASP A 42 -20.48 8.99 3.49
CA ASP A 42 -20.93 7.67 3.95
C ASP A 42 -21.73 7.07 2.79
N SER A 43 -21.26 5.96 2.23
CA SER A 43 -21.94 5.31 1.10
C SER A 43 -23.29 4.70 1.47
N GLY A 44 -23.61 4.61 2.76
CA GLY A 44 -24.92 4.22 3.27
C GLY A 44 -24.88 2.94 4.10
N GLN A 45 -25.83 2.81 5.04
CA GLN A 45 -25.91 1.65 5.93
C GLN A 45 -26.22 0.35 5.19
N ASP A 46 -26.98 0.43 4.09
CA ASP A 46 -27.36 -0.73 3.27
C ASP A 46 -26.28 -1.15 2.27
N ASP A 47 -25.17 -0.40 2.18
CA ASP A 47 -24.02 -0.76 1.36
C ASP A 47 -23.21 -1.87 2.04
N ALA A 48 -23.13 -3.03 1.39
CA ALA A 48 -22.34 -4.16 1.89
C ALA A 48 -20.83 -3.88 1.88
N ASP A 49 -20.37 -3.00 1.00
CA ASP A 49 -18.97 -2.58 0.86
C ASP A 49 -18.74 -1.16 1.43
N ARG A 50 -19.55 -0.76 2.42
CA ARG A 50 -19.64 0.59 2.98
C ARG A 50 -18.30 1.31 3.14
N VAL A 51 -18.29 2.57 2.72
CA VAL A 51 -17.15 3.49 2.82
C VAL A 51 -17.54 4.67 3.69
N LEU A 52 -16.76 4.92 4.73
CA LEU A 52 -16.88 6.10 5.59
C LEU A 52 -15.65 6.98 5.40
N VAL A 53 -15.84 8.25 5.07
CA VAL A 53 -14.76 9.22 4.86
C VAL A 53 -14.87 10.34 5.87
N PHE A 54 -13.82 10.50 6.67
CA PHE A 54 -13.70 11.54 7.68
C PHE A 54 -12.70 12.59 7.25
N CYS A 55 -13.19 13.80 7.02
CA CYS A 55 -12.41 14.97 6.64
C CYS A 55 -13.25 16.23 6.91
N SER A 56 -12.70 17.18 7.67
CA SER A 56 -13.31 18.49 7.82
C SER A 56 -13.06 19.36 6.58
N GLU A 57 -13.86 20.41 6.38
CA GLU A 57 -13.61 21.37 5.30
C GLU A 57 -12.23 22.04 5.40
N GLU A 58 -11.71 22.27 6.61
CA GLU A 58 -10.36 22.79 6.83
C GLU A 58 -9.29 21.80 6.35
N GLN A 59 -9.45 20.52 6.67
CA GLN A 59 -8.53 19.47 6.21
C GLN A 59 -8.58 19.31 4.69
N LEU A 60 -9.77 19.36 4.08
CA LEU A 60 -9.91 19.28 2.63
C LEU A 60 -9.26 20.46 1.91
N LYS A 61 -9.36 21.68 2.47
CA LYS A 61 -8.64 22.86 1.96
C LYS A 61 -7.13 22.64 1.96
N ILE A 62 -6.61 22.10 3.05
CA ILE A 62 -5.18 21.78 3.15
C ILE A 62 -4.79 20.70 2.14
N LEU A 63 -5.62 19.67 1.98
CA LEU A 63 -5.38 18.58 1.04
C LEU A 63 -5.37 19.10 -0.41
N CYS A 64 -6.33 19.94 -0.79
CA CYS A 64 -6.38 20.55 -2.12
C CYS A 64 -5.16 21.44 -2.40
N ALA A 65 -4.67 22.15 -1.39
CA ALA A 65 -3.50 23.01 -1.49
C ALA A 65 -2.17 22.24 -1.48
N SER A 66 -2.16 20.96 -1.07
CA SER A 66 -0.96 20.13 -0.98
C SER A 66 -0.44 19.77 -2.37
N ASN A 67 0.85 20.00 -2.62
CA ASN A 67 1.50 19.55 -3.87
C ASN A 67 1.92 18.08 -3.83
N GLU A 68 2.11 17.55 -2.62
CA GLU A 68 2.54 16.17 -2.38
C GLU A 68 1.50 15.51 -1.48
N ILE A 69 0.91 14.41 -1.97
CA ILE A 69 -0.03 13.57 -1.25
C ILE A 69 0.60 12.21 -1.00
N PHE A 70 0.43 11.70 0.22
CA PHE A 70 0.81 10.35 0.60
C PHE A 70 -0.43 9.61 1.03
N ALA A 71 -0.58 8.36 0.61
CA ALA A 71 -1.68 7.55 1.08
C ALA A 71 -1.26 6.12 1.39
N ASP A 72 -1.80 5.60 2.49
CA ASP A 72 -1.43 4.31 3.06
C ASP A 72 -2.61 3.65 3.77
N GLY A 73 -2.63 2.33 3.71
CA GLY A 73 -3.67 1.50 4.30
C GLY A 73 -3.17 0.66 5.46
N THR A 74 -3.82 0.78 6.62
CA THR A 74 -3.55 -0.07 7.79
C THR A 74 -4.67 -1.07 8.06
N PHE A 75 -4.30 -2.27 8.50
CA PHE A 75 -5.20 -3.42 8.63
C PHE A 75 -5.35 -3.94 10.07
N LYS A 76 -4.34 -3.74 10.91
CA LYS A 76 -4.32 -4.34 12.26
C LYS A 76 -5.10 -3.52 13.30
N THR A 77 -5.43 -2.28 12.96
CA THR A 77 -6.02 -1.29 13.88
C THR A 77 -7.42 -0.86 13.47
N VAL A 78 -8.05 -1.60 12.55
CA VAL A 78 -9.39 -1.31 12.04
C VAL A 78 -10.46 -2.11 12.82
N PRO A 79 -11.68 -1.58 13.03
CA PRO A 79 -12.77 -2.38 13.61
C PRO A 79 -13.04 -3.65 12.78
N ASN A 80 -13.46 -4.72 13.45
CA ASN A 80 -13.64 -6.05 12.82
C ASN A 80 -14.63 -6.07 11.65
N GLN A 81 -15.51 -5.07 11.56
CA GLN A 81 -16.49 -4.90 10.49
C GLN A 81 -15.86 -4.44 9.17
N PHE A 82 -14.66 -3.88 9.21
CA PHE A 82 -14.01 -3.26 8.07
C PHE A 82 -12.66 -3.93 7.77
N GLY A 83 -12.25 -3.88 6.50
CA GLY A 83 -11.02 -4.50 6.02
C GLY A 83 -9.80 -3.60 6.10
N GLN A 84 -9.99 -2.28 6.15
CA GLN A 84 -8.90 -1.30 6.11
C GLN A 84 -9.30 0.06 6.72
N LEU A 85 -8.35 0.70 7.39
CA LEU A 85 -8.32 2.15 7.57
C LEU A 85 -7.32 2.70 6.54
N TYR A 86 -7.82 3.46 5.57
CA TYR A 86 -7.03 4.12 4.55
C TYR A 86 -6.85 5.59 4.93
N THR A 87 -5.60 6.06 4.97
CA THR A 87 -5.27 7.42 5.40
C THR A 87 -4.64 8.20 4.27
N ILE A 88 -5.03 9.47 4.12
CA ILE A 88 -4.47 10.38 3.13
C ILE A 88 -3.84 11.56 3.87
N HIS A 89 -2.61 11.85 3.48
CA HIS A 89 -1.75 12.83 4.10
C HIS A 89 -1.37 13.87 3.07
N GLY A 90 -1.29 15.12 3.51
CA GLY A 90 -0.88 16.26 2.67
C GLY A 90 0.28 17.02 3.30
N THR A 91 0.90 17.86 2.49
CA THR A 91 2.02 18.71 2.89
C THR A 91 1.57 20.14 3.13
N VAL A 92 2.11 20.74 4.19
CA VAL A 92 1.93 22.17 4.47
C VAL A 92 3.29 22.83 4.46
N VAL A 93 3.46 23.88 3.65
CA VAL A 93 4.69 24.67 3.67
C VAL A 93 4.63 25.62 4.87
N ASP A 94 5.60 25.52 5.78
CA ASP A 94 5.68 26.41 6.92
C ASP A 94 6.50 27.69 6.62
N THR A 95 6.58 28.59 7.59
CA THR A 95 7.30 29.87 7.45
C THR A 95 8.81 29.69 7.21
N ALA A 96 9.38 28.54 7.57
CA ALA A 96 10.78 28.18 7.35
C ALA A 96 10.99 27.38 6.06
N GLN A 97 9.99 27.35 5.15
CA GLN A 97 10.02 26.58 3.89
C GLN A 97 10.17 25.07 4.08
N ARG A 98 9.85 24.54 5.26
CA ARG A 98 9.75 23.10 5.49
C ARG A 98 8.40 22.60 4.99
N LYS A 99 8.34 21.32 4.66
CA LYS A 99 7.12 20.63 4.21
C LYS A 99 6.72 19.49 5.16
N PRO A 100 6.31 19.78 6.41
CA PRO A 100 5.71 18.76 7.26
C PRO A 100 4.52 18.07 6.58
N VAL A 101 4.38 16.77 6.86
CA VAL A 101 3.29 15.92 6.39
C VAL A 101 2.28 15.74 7.51
N PHE A 102 1.00 15.93 7.19
CA PHE A 102 -0.10 15.79 8.16
C PHE A 102 -1.12 14.77 7.68
N PRO A 103 -1.67 13.92 8.57
CA PRO A 103 -2.82 13.10 8.25
C PRO A 103 -4.06 14.00 8.17
N LEU A 104 -4.64 14.10 6.98
CA LEU A 104 -5.77 15.01 6.71
C LEU A 104 -7.10 14.25 6.58
N VAL A 105 -7.03 13.00 6.15
CA VAL A 105 -8.20 12.18 5.89
C VAL A 105 -8.03 10.79 6.48
N SER A 106 -9.11 10.28 7.06
CA SER A 106 -9.25 8.88 7.45
C SER A 106 -10.47 8.28 6.75
N CYS A 107 -10.28 7.20 6.00
CA CYS A 107 -11.33 6.46 5.34
C CYS A 107 -11.41 5.05 5.95
N ILE A 108 -12.60 4.60 6.34
CA ILE A 108 -12.81 3.26 6.86
C ILE A 108 -13.60 2.48 5.81
N CYS A 109 -13.03 1.36 5.35
CA CYS A 109 -13.51 0.66 4.16
C CYS A 109 -13.63 -0.84 4.42
N VAL A 110 -14.69 -1.47 3.90
CA VAL A 110 -14.86 -2.93 3.95
C VAL A 110 -13.90 -3.61 2.97
N ARG A 111 -13.75 -3.05 1.77
CA ARG A 111 -12.93 -3.60 0.68
C ARG A 111 -11.70 -2.74 0.39
N LYS A 112 -10.83 -3.32 -0.44
CA LYS A 112 -9.57 -2.75 -0.95
C LYS A 112 -9.52 -3.02 -2.44
N ASN A 113 -10.48 -2.46 -3.15
CA ASN A 113 -10.65 -2.67 -4.58
C ASN A 113 -10.79 -1.32 -5.27
N GLU A 114 -10.70 -1.34 -6.60
CA GLU A 114 -10.67 -0.12 -7.39
C GLU A 114 -11.95 0.71 -7.22
N ALA A 115 -13.12 0.05 -7.08
CA ALA A 115 -14.40 0.73 -6.85
C ALA A 115 -14.43 1.49 -5.52
N THR A 116 -13.90 0.89 -4.44
CA THR A 116 -13.77 1.54 -3.13
C THR A 116 -12.89 2.79 -3.20
N TYR A 117 -11.70 2.68 -3.80
CA TYR A 117 -10.82 3.84 -3.94
C TYR A 117 -11.43 4.93 -4.84
N GLN A 118 -12.14 4.52 -5.89
CA GLN A 118 -12.83 5.45 -6.78
C GLN A 118 -13.90 6.25 -6.03
N GLN A 119 -14.75 5.58 -5.25
CA GLN A 119 -15.75 6.27 -4.41
C GLN A 119 -15.12 7.28 -3.43
N ILE A 120 -13.99 6.91 -2.81
CA ILE A 120 -13.26 7.80 -1.88
C ILE A 120 -12.82 9.08 -2.60
N TRP A 121 -12.21 8.96 -3.78
CA TRP A 121 -11.69 10.12 -4.52
C TRP A 121 -12.80 10.95 -5.17
N GLU A 122 -13.86 10.32 -5.68
CA GLU A 122 -15.05 11.02 -6.18
C GLU A 122 -15.68 11.87 -5.07
N ALA A 123 -15.83 11.33 -3.85
CA ALA A 123 -16.34 12.09 -2.71
C ALA A 123 -15.51 13.35 -2.40
N PHE A 124 -14.17 13.29 -2.52
CA PHE A 124 -13.34 14.49 -2.34
C PHE A 124 -13.45 15.47 -3.49
N ILE A 125 -13.48 14.99 -4.73
CA ILE A 125 -13.55 15.83 -5.92
C ILE A 125 -14.88 16.60 -5.92
N ASP A 126 -15.98 15.91 -5.62
CA ASP A 126 -17.31 16.52 -5.54
C ASP A 126 -17.38 17.58 -4.43
N GLU A 127 -16.89 17.26 -3.23
CA GLU A 127 -16.89 18.19 -2.10
C GLU A 127 -15.93 19.37 -2.35
N ALA A 128 -14.78 19.15 -2.99
CA ALA A 128 -13.88 20.22 -3.40
C ALA A 128 -14.55 21.14 -4.44
N GLY A 129 -15.26 20.57 -5.42
CA GLY A 129 -16.05 21.30 -6.40
C GLY A 129 -17.12 22.17 -5.74
N ARG A 130 -17.87 21.62 -4.77
CA ARG A 130 -18.87 22.36 -3.98
C ARG A 130 -18.26 23.56 -3.24
N LEU A 131 -17.02 23.42 -2.78
CA LEU A 131 -16.28 24.47 -2.07
C LEU A 131 -15.47 25.40 -2.99
N ASN A 132 -15.55 25.22 -4.32
CA ASN A 132 -14.73 25.92 -5.32
C ASN A 132 -13.22 25.79 -5.06
N LEU A 133 -12.79 24.61 -4.63
CA LEU A 133 -11.38 24.25 -4.42
C LEU A 133 -10.84 23.47 -5.62
N GLN A 134 -9.54 23.59 -5.86
CA GLN A 134 -8.82 22.82 -6.87
C GLN A 134 -7.63 22.10 -6.25
N PHE A 135 -7.48 20.83 -6.61
CA PHE A 135 -6.32 20.04 -6.22
C PHE A 135 -5.07 20.50 -6.98
N LYS A 136 -3.98 20.75 -6.25
CA LYS A 136 -2.67 21.17 -6.80
C LYS A 136 -1.62 20.06 -6.76
N VAL A 137 -2.09 18.81 -6.80
CA VAL A 137 -1.27 17.62 -6.59
C VAL A 137 -0.31 17.45 -7.77
N ASN A 138 0.98 17.48 -7.48
CA ASN A 138 2.06 17.24 -8.44
C ASN A 138 2.71 15.86 -8.23
N LEU A 139 2.67 15.36 -6.99
CA LEU A 139 3.22 14.08 -6.60
C LEU A 139 2.23 13.34 -5.71
N LEU A 140 1.96 12.09 -6.05
CA LEU A 140 1.21 11.17 -5.22
C LEU A 140 2.10 9.95 -4.93
N MET A 141 2.30 9.63 -3.65
CA MET A 141 3.11 8.50 -3.21
C MET A 141 2.28 7.51 -2.40
N THR A 142 2.28 6.25 -2.81
CA THR A 142 1.52 5.17 -2.16
C THR A 142 2.35 3.91 -2.01
N ASP A 143 1.78 2.90 -1.37
CA ASP A 143 2.21 1.54 -1.61
C ASP A 143 1.92 1.08 -3.06
N PHE A 144 2.25 -0.18 -3.35
CA PHE A 144 2.14 -0.77 -4.69
C PHE A 144 0.78 -1.47 -4.90
N GLU A 145 -0.29 -0.99 -4.26
CA GLU A 145 -1.64 -1.53 -4.44
C GLU A 145 -2.25 -1.05 -5.76
N LEU A 146 -2.22 -1.90 -6.79
CA LEU A 146 -2.66 -1.59 -8.16
C LEU A 146 -4.04 -0.92 -8.23
N ALA A 147 -5.01 -1.37 -7.43
CA ALA A 147 -6.34 -0.78 -7.36
C ALA A 147 -6.30 0.71 -6.98
N ALA A 148 -5.50 1.08 -5.99
CA ALA A 148 -5.32 2.47 -5.59
C ALA A 148 -4.56 3.24 -6.67
N MET A 149 -3.48 2.68 -7.23
CA MET A 149 -2.68 3.32 -8.28
C MET A 149 -3.53 3.70 -9.51
N ASN A 150 -4.39 2.78 -9.98
CA ASN A 150 -5.27 3.01 -11.12
C ASN A 150 -6.23 4.17 -10.87
N VAL A 151 -6.83 4.26 -9.68
CA VAL A 151 -7.72 5.37 -9.33
C VAL A 151 -6.96 6.68 -9.24
N HIS A 152 -5.78 6.69 -8.62
CA HIS A 152 -4.96 7.91 -8.52
C HIS A 152 -4.57 8.46 -9.89
N GLN A 153 -4.20 7.60 -10.83
CA GLN A 153 -3.87 8.00 -12.20
C GLN A 153 -5.08 8.60 -12.92
N ARG A 154 -6.28 8.06 -12.70
CA ARG A 154 -7.52 8.62 -13.26
C ARG A 154 -7.91 9.95 -12.61
N ALA A 155 -7.77 10.06 -11.30
CA ALA A 155 -8.11 11.26 -10.54
C ALA A 155 -7.11 12.42 -10.79
N PHE A 156 -5.83 12.11 -10.92
CA PHE A 156 -4.75 13.10 -11.09
C PHE A 156 -3.79 12.69 -12.23
N PRO A 157 -4.24 12.72 -13.50
CA PRO A 157 -3.45 12.22 -14.63
C PRO A 157 -2.15 13.00 -14.89
N LEU A 158 -2.06 14.24 -14.39
CA LEU A 158 -0.88 15.09 -14.53
C LEU A 158 0.10 14.95 -13.34
N ALA A 159 -0.31 14.30 -12.25
CA ALA A 159 0.55 14.11 -11.09
C ALA A 159 1.52 12.95 -11.33
N ALA A 160 2.76 13.11 -10.89
CA ALA A 160 3.70 11.99 -10.83
C ALA A 160 3.23 11.00 -9.77
N HIS A 161 3.12 9.72 -10.12
CA HIS A 161 2.80 8.66 -9.16
C HIS A 161 4.07 7.88 -8.82
N LYS A 162 4.42 7.82 -7.52
CA LYS A 162 5.62 7.12 -7.04
C LYS A 162 5.29 6.04 -6.02
N GLY A 163 6.00 4.92 -6.11
CA GLY A 163 5.96 3.89 -5.08
C GLY A 163 6.75 4.29 -3.84
N CYS A 164 6.29 3.88 -2.67
CA CYS A 164 6.96 4.12 -1.40
C CYS A 164 8.16 3.17 -1.21
N LEU A 165 9.36 3.73 -1.05
CA LEU A 165 10.60 2.96 -0.84
C LEU A 165 10.53 2.05 0.40
N PHE A 166 9.88 2.51 1.46
CA PHE A 166 9.70 1.71 2.68
C PHE A 166 8.90 0.42 2.39
N HIS A 167 7.82 0.52 1.62
CA HIS A 167 7.01 -0.63 1.23
C HIS A 167 7.74 -1.55 0.25
N PHE A 168 8.53 -0.99 -0.67
CA PHE A 168 9.41 -1.76 -1.54
C PHE A 168 10.43 -2.58 -0.74
N ASN A 169 11.16 -1.93 0.17
CA ASN A 169 12.17 -2.60 1.01
C ASN A 169 11.55 -3.65 1.92
N GLN A 170 10.35 -3.41 2.46
CA GLN A 170 9.62 -4.44 3.21
C GLN A 170 9.26 -5.64 2.34
N ALA A 171 8.78 -5.42 1.12
CA ALA A 171 8.41 -6.51 0.21
C ALA A 171 9.64 -7.35 -0.16
N LEU A 172 10.74 -6.70 -0.51
CA LEU A 172 12.00 -7.35 -0.81
C LEU A 172 12.54 -8.11 0.41
N TRP A 173 12.49 -7.51 1.59
CA TRP A 173 12.91 -8.14 2.84
C TRP A 173 12.10 -9.40 3.16
N ARG A 174 10.77 -9.38 2.99
CA ARG A 174 9.94 -10.59 3.14
C ARG A 174 10.41 -11.70 2.21
N TYR A 175 10.81 -11.36 0.98
CA TYR A 175 11.33 -12.33 0.05
C TYR A 175 12.69 -12.90 0.48
N VAL A 176 13.62 -12.05 0.93
CA VAL A 176 14.91 -12.45 1.50
C VAL A 176 14.71 -13.43 2.66
N VAL A 177 13.77 -13.15 3.56
CA VAL A 177 13.43 -14.04 4.68
C VAL A 177 12.86 -15.37 4.18
N ASN A 178 11.95 -15.35 3.20
CA ASN A 178 11.36 -16.57 2.62
C ASN A 178 12.39 -17.46 1.91
N LYS A 179 13.49 -16.89 1.42
CA LYS A 179 14.62 -17.62 0.85
C LYS A 179 15.58 -18.21 1.91
N GLY A 180 15.29 -18.02 3.20
CA GLY A 180 16.14 -18.49 4.29
C GLY A 180 17.41 -17.65 4.51
N LEU A 181 17.54 -16.50 3.85
CA LEU A 181 18.75 -15.68 3.89
C LEU A 181 18.84 -14.77 5.12
N ARG A 182 17.85 -14.82 6.01
CA ARG A 182 17.77 -13.92 7.18
C ARG A 182 19.01 -14.01 8.07
N VAL A 183 19.48 -15.23 8.36
CA VAL A 183 20.63 -15.43 9.26
C VAL A 183 21.91 -14.88 8.62
N LEU A 184 22.16 -15.21 7.35
CA LEU A 184 23.31 -14.72 6.58
C LEU A 184 23.31 -13.18 6.47
N TYR A 185 22.13 -12.56 6.32
CA TYR A 185 22.02 -11.10 6.28
C TYR A 185 22.31 -10.44 7.64
N ILE A 186 21.81 -11.01 8.75
CA ILE A 186 21.95 -10.43 10.09
C ILE A 186 23.35 -10.64 10.64
N ASN A 187 23.92 -11.85 10.48
CA ASN A 187 25.22 -12.23 11.04
C ASN A 187 26.41 -11.83 10.15
N ALA A 188 26.19 -10.95 9.17
CA ALA A 188 27.20 -10.52 8.20
C ALA A 188 28.53 -10.06 8.85
N GLU A 189 28.47 -9.48 10.05
CA GLU A 189 29.64 -8.99 10.81
C GLU A 189 30.56 -10.08 11.37
N GLN A 190 30.11 -11.33 11.39
CA GLN A 190 30.87 -12.47 11.95
C GLN A 190 31.35 -13.43 10.86
N GLU A 191 30.83 -13.30 9.63
CA GLU A 191 31.03 -14.26 8.55
C GLU A 191 31.42 -13.55 7.24
N ASP A 192 30.58 -13.66 6.22
CA ASP A 192 30.73 -13.11 4.87
C ASP A 192 29.63 -12.05 4.64
N HIS A 193 30.05 -10.83 4.35
CA HIS A 193 29.14 -9.71 4.11
C HIS A 193 28.47 -9.72 2.73
N THR A 194 28.82 -10.65 1.85
CA THR A 194 28.38 -10.68 0.44
C THR A 194 26.86 -10.69 0.33
N VAL A 195 26.15 -11.56 1.07
CA VAL A 195 24.68 -11.62 1.04
C VAL A 195 24.05 -10.30 1.47
N ARG A 196 24.55 -9.69 2.54
CA ARG A 196 24.04 -8.41 3.04
C ARG A 196 24.28 -7.29 2.03
N ARG A 197 25.51 -7.18 1.52
CA ARG A 197 25.90 -6.19 0.52
C ARG A 197 25.00 -6.30 -0.72
N ASP A 198 24.82 -7.50 -1.24
CA ASP A 198 24.09 -7.74 -2.49
C ASP A 198 22.59 -7.47 -2.32
N VAL A 199 21.99 -7.84 -1.18
CA VAL A 199 20.61 -7.44 -0.85
C VAL A 199 20.49 -5.92 -0.74
N GLN A 200 21.47 -5.24 -0.12
CA GLN A 200 21.47 -3.78 -0.02
C GLN A 200 21.63 -3.10 -1.37
N ARG A 201 22.44 -3.65 -2.28
CA ARG A 201 22.55 -3.18 -3.67
C ARG A 201 21.20 -3.23 -4.37
N LEU A 202 20.48 -4.36 -4.24
CA LEU A 202 19.13 -4.51 -4.78
C LEU A 202 18.13 -3.51 -4.16
N MET A 203 18.23 -3.22 -2.87
CA MET A 203 17.41 -2.20 -2.19
C MET A 203 17.74 -0.77 -2.64
N ALA A 204 18.95 -0.53 -3.15
CA ALA A 204 19.44 0.79 -3.55
C ALA A 204 19.15 1.13 -5.03
N ILE A 205 18.67 0.16 -5.82
CA ILE A 205 18.33 0.34 -7.24
C ILE A 205 17.42 1.57 -7.50
N PRO A 206 16.40 1.90 -6.65
CA PRO A 206 15.57 3.09 -6.87
C PRO A 206 16.29 4.44 -6.78
N PHE A 207 17.55 4.48 -6.35
CA PHE A 207 18.36 5.71 -6.34
C PHE A 207 19.18 5.91 -7.61
N VAL A 208 19.19 4.92 -8.51
CA VAL A 208 19.81 5.05 -9.84
C VAL A 208 18.94 5.96 -10.70
N PRO A 209 19.53 6.90 -11.48
CA PRO A 209 18.79 7.68 -12.45
C PRO A 209 17.96 6.79 -13.39
N PRO A 210 16.74 7.18 -13.78
CA PRO A 210 15.87 6.33 -14.60
C PRO A 210 16.50 5.81 -15.89
N ASP A 211 17.31 6.63 -16.56
CA ASP A 211 17.99 6.27 -17.82
C ASP A 211 19.10 5.22 -17.62
N ASP A 212 19.65 5.13 -16.41
CA ASP A 212 20.71 4.19 -16.04
C ASP A 212 20.18 2.98 -15.26
N ALA A 213 18.87 2.96 -14.92
CA ALA A 213 18.30 1.99 -13.99
C ALA A 213 18.40 0.54 -14.51
N GLU A 214 18.03 0.31 -15.77
CA GLU A 214 18.12 -1.01 -16.43
C GLU A 214 19.57 -1.50 -16.56
N PRO A 215 20.51 -0.74 -17.16
CA PRO A 215 21.89 -1.23 -17.30
C PRO A 215 22.59 -1.44 -15.95
N VAL A 216 22.35 -0.57 -14.95
CA VAL A 216 22.92 -0.77 -13.60
C VAL A 216 22.30 -1.99 -12.93
N PHE A 217 21.01 -2.24 -13.10
CA PHE A 217 20.38 -3.42 -12.54
C PHE A 217 20.94 -4.71 -13.15
N ASP A 218 21.10 -4.77 -14.48
CA ASP A 218 21.74 -5.91 -15.16
C ASP A 218 23.15 -6.15 -14.65
N GLN A 219 23.96 -5.09 -14.53
CA GLN A 219 25.31 -5.20 -13.96
C GLN A 219 25.27 -5.71 -12.51
N VAL A 220 24.36 -5.19 -11.68
CA VAL A 220 24.19 -5.66 -10.30
C VAL A 220 23.87 -7.15 -10.29
N VAL A 221 22.94 -7.60 -11.12
CA VAL A 221 22.53 -9.00 -11.25
C VAL A 221 23.69 -9.91 -11.66
N ASP A 222 24.52 -9.49 -12.61
CA ASP A 222 25.69 -10.25 -13.07
C ASP A 222 26.76 -10.45 -11.98
N GLU A 223 26.82 -9.53 -11.02
CA GLU A 223 27.77 -9.52 -9.91
C GLU A 223 27.19 -10.13 -8.62
N LEU A 224 25.90 -10.49 -8.57
CA LEU A 224 25.28 -11.06 -7.38
C LEU A 224 25.88 -12.43 -7.05
N ASP A 225 26.01 -12.69 -5.77
CA ASP A 225 26.20 -14.04 -5.25
C ASP A 225 25.02 -14.95 -5.63
N ASP A 226 25.34 -16.21 -5.98
CA ASP A 226 24.36 -17.22 -6.38
C ASP A 226 23.23 -17.41 -5.36
N ARG A 227 23.52 -17.22 -4.07
CA ARG A 227 22.54 -17.28 -2.97
C ARG A 227 21.49 -16.17 -3.08
N VAL A 228 21.85 -15.01 -3.64
CA VAL A 228 21.02 -13.81 -3.74
C VAL A 228 20.36 -13.68 -5.11
N LEU A 229 20.86 -14.33 -6.18
CA LEU A 229 20.28 -14.26 -7.53
C LEU A 229 18.76 -14.46 -7.56
N GLY A 230 18.24 -15.39 -6.76
CA GLY A 230 16.80 -15.64 -6.66
C GLY A 230 15.96 -14.46 -6.16
N VAL A 231 16.57 -13.47 -5.51
CA VAL A 231 15.95 -12.24 -4.98
C VAL A 231 15.81 -11.15 -6.04
N ALA A 232 16.72 -11.11 -7.03
CA ALA A 232 16.77 -10.05 -8.04
C ALA A 232 15.43 -9.79 -8.77
N PRO A 233 14.64 -10.80 -9.19
CA PRO A 233 13.37 -10.55 -9.87
C PRO A 233 12.34 -9.76 -9.05
N TRP A 234 12.53 -9.67 -7.72
CA TRP A 234 11.66 -8.92 -6.81
C TRP A 234 12.16 -7.50 -6.54
N ALA A 235 13.40 -7.21 -6.90
CA ALA A 235 14.02 -5.90 -6.79
C ALA A 235 13.80 -5.04 -8.04
N TRP A 236 13.35 -5.63 -9.14
CA TRP A 236 12.84 -4.92 -10.31
C TRP A 236 11.31 -4.80 -10.23
N PRO A 237 10.76 -3.63 -9.85
CA PRO A 237 9.32 -3.50 -9.68
C PRO A 237 8.58 -3.71 -11.01
N PRO A 238 7.44 -4.41 -11.04
CA PRO A 238 6.53 -4.45 -12.19
C PRO A 238 6.14 -3.05 -12.70
N THR A 239 6.14 -2.06 -11.80
CA THR A 239 5.79 -0.66 -12.06
C THR A 239 6.88 0.15 -12.74
N TRP A 240 8.08 -0.41 -12.96
CA TRP A 240 9.13 0.21 -13.77
C TRP A 240 8.94 -0.05 -15.27
N SER A 241 7.99 -0.91 -15.65
CA SER A 241 7.52 -0.97 -17.03
C SER A 241 6.71 0.28 -17.38
N ARG A 242 6.97 0.85 -18.57
CA ARG A 242 6.43 2.13 -19.09
C ARG A 242 5.00 2.40 -18.64
N THR A 243 4.77 3.56 -18.04
CA THR A 243 3.46 4.22 -18.04
C THR A 243 3.03 4.43 -19.49
N THR A 244 2.24 3.50 -20.03
CA THR A 244 1.51 3.73 -21.27
C THR A 244 0.21 4.46 -20.96
N SER A 245 -0.34 5.19 -21.93
CA SER A 245 -1.60 5.92 -21.85
C SER A 245 -2.85 5.06 -21.51
N GLU A 246 -2.68 3.74 -21.37
CA GLU A 246 -3.75 2.75 -21.08
C GLU A 246 -3.67 2.16 -19.65
N GLY A 247 -2.81 2.69 -18.77
CA GLY A 247 -2.68 2.25 -17.37
C GLY A 247 -1.50 1.30 -17.10
N ILE A 248 -1.32 0.90 -15.84
CA ILE A 248 -0.25 -0.03 -15.41
C ILE A 248 -0.62 -1.45 -15.84
N VAL A 249 0.05 -1.95 -16.87
CA VAL A 249 -0.08 -3.33 -17.32
C VAL A 249 0.54 -4.25 -16.26
N ARG A 250 -0.20 -5.29 -15.85
CA ARG A 250 0.35 -6.40 -15.08
C ARG A 250 1.56 -6.98 -15.83
N CYS A 251 2.77 -6.79 -15.31
CA CYS A 251 3.79 -7.83 -15.45
C CYS A 251 3.42 -8.95 -14.46
N GLY A 252 2.39 -9.71 -14.81
CA GLY A 252 2.01 -10.92 -14.07
C GLY A 252 3.18 -11.90 -14.09
N ALA A 253 3.46 -12.48 -12.92
CA ALA A 253 4.19 -13.74 -12.70
C ALA A 253 5.22 -14.13 -13.79
N ALA A 254 6.50 -13.91 -13.48
CA ALA A 254 7.65 -14.36 -14.25
C ALA A 254 7.74 -13.74 -15.66
N MET A 255 8.39 -12.57 -15.75
CA MET A 255 9.24 -12.38 -16.93
C MET A 255 10.39 -13.39 -16.83
N PRO A 256 10.60 -14.27 -17.82
CA PRO A 256 11.89 -14.90 -17.98
C PRO A 256 12.84 -13.75 -18.31
N TYR A 257 13.76 -13.45 -17.40
CA TYR A 257 14.87 -12.54 -17.68
C TYR A 257 15.55 -13.04 -18.95
N ARG A 258 15.31 -12.38 -20.09
CA ARG A 258 15.99 -12.65 -21.36
C ARG A 258 17.36 -12.02 -21.23
N HIS A 259 18.28 -12.77 -20.61
CA HIS A 259 19.73 -12.69 -20.70
C HIS A 259 20.35 -13.21 -19.40
N VAL A 260 20.05 -14.45 -19.03
CA VAL A 260 21.06 -15.24 -18.31
C VAL A 260 21.96 -15.81 -19.40
N SER A 261 23.10 -15.17 -19.63
CA SER A 261 24.17 -15.81 -20.40
C SER A 261 24.50 -17.13 -19.71
N PRO A 262 24.48 -18.28 -20.42
CA PRO A 262 24.78 -19.56 -19.79
C PRO A 262 26.25 -19.57 -19.36
N ARG A 263 26.50 -19.30 -18.07
CA ARG A 263 27.78 -19.68 -17.46
C ARG A 263 27.84 -21.21 -17.53
N ASN A 264 28.87 -21.70 -18.22
CA ASN A 264 29.23 -23.09 -18.42
C ASN A 264 28.86 -24.00 -17.24
N CYS A 265 27.72 -24.68 -17.33
CA CYS A 265 27.47 -25.92 -16.60
C CYS A 265 27.01 -26.95 -17.63
N GLY A 266 28.00 -27.65 -18.21
CA GLY A 266 27.79 -28.68 -19.21
C GLY A 266 27.23 -29.94 -18.60
N THR A 267 25.94 -29.97 -18.28
CA THR A 267 25.10 -31.17 -18.17
C THR A 267 23.71 -30.70 -17.77
N CYS A 268 22.76 -30.64 -18.71
CA CYS A 268 21.30 -30.74 -18.53
C CYS A 268 20.57 -30.11 -19.74
N MET A 269 20.85 -30.59 -20.96
CA MET A 269 19.91 -30.42 -22.08
C MET A 269 19.04 -31.68 -22.19
N ASN A 270 17.75 -31.47 -22.43
CA ASN A 270 16.70 -32.45 -22.75
C ASN A 270 15.91 -33.05 -21.58
N ARG A 271 15.02 -32.26 -20.98
CA ARG A 271 13.67 -32.71 -20.62
C ARG A 271 12.63 -31.62 -20.94
N PRO A 272 11.52 -31.92 -21.65
CA PRO A 272 10.43 -30.97 -21.78
C PRO A 272 9.76 -30.74 -20.41
N TRP A 273 9.65 -29.47 -20.01
CA TRP A 273 8.97 -29.07 -18.78
C TRP A 273 7.47 -29.09 -18.98
N THR A 274 6.78 -30.00 -18.28
CA THR A 274 5.34 -29.93 -18.02
C THR A 274 5.07 -28.84 -16.98
N THR A 275 4.16 -27.92 -17.29
CA THR A 275 3.64 -26.89 -16.36
C THR A 275 3.11 -27.53 -15.08
N PRO A 276 3.55 -27.11 -13.88
CA PRO A 276 2.89 -27.53 -12.64
C PRO A 276 1.54 -26.82 -12.56
N SER A 277 0.46 -27.61 -12.54
CA SER A 277 -0.88 -27.15 -12.16
C SER A 277 -0.84 -26.59 -10.73
N ALA A 278 -1.36 -25.37 -10.55
CA ALA A 278 -1.51 -24.74 -9.25
C ALA A 278 -2.30 -25.63 -8.27
N PRO A 279 -1.83 -25.89 -7.04
CA PRO A 279 -2.62 -26.62 -6.07
C PRO A 279 -3.80 -25.75 -5.61
N THR A 280 -4.99 -26.16 -6.06
CA THR A 280 -6.28 -25.58 -5.69
C THR A 280 -6.79 -26.34 -4.47
N THR A 281 -6.42 -25.95 -3.25
CA THR A 281 -7.14 -26.37 -2.03
C THR A 281 -6.91 -25.36 -0.92
N TRP A 282 -7.85 -24.44 -0.75
CA TRP A 282 -8.07 -23.72 0.50
C TRP A 282 -8.77 -24.68 1.47
N LEU A 283 -8.05 -25.21 2.44
CA LEU A 283 -8.64 -25.96 3.54
C LEU A 283 -9.41 -25.00 4.44
N ARG A 284 -10.74 -25.14 4.44
CA ARG A 284 -11.66 -24.61 5.44
C ARG A 284 -11.36 -25.23 6.80
N PRO A 285 -11.38 -24.48 7.92
CA PRO A 285 -11.52 -25.08 9.24
C PRO A 285 -12.92 -25.63 9.40
N THR A 286 -13.02 -26.96 9.56
CA THR A 286 -14.25 -27.65 9.94
C THR A 286 -14.68 -27.26 11.35
N THR A 287 -15.95 -26.88 11.47
CA THR A 287 -16.71 -26.83 12.72
C THR A 287 -16.65 -28.18 13.45
N ARG A 288 -16.25 -28.18 14.72
CA ARG A 288 -16.49 -29.30 15.64
C ARG A 288 -17.45 -28.81 16.72
N ASN A 289 -18.68 -29.29 16.68
CA ASN A 289 -19.69 -29.04 17.69
C ASN A 289 -19.89 -30.32 18.53
N SER A 290 -19.77 -30.16 19.86
CA SER A 290 -20.34 -30.94 20.98
C SER A 290 -20.24 -32.48 21.05
N ARG A 291 -19.74 -32.98 22.20
CA ARG A 291 -20.39 -33.90 23.19
C ARG A 291 -19.38 -34.84 23.85
N ASN A 292 -18.96 -34.50 25.08
CA ASN A 292 -19.30 -35.16 26.35
C ASN A 292 -18.61 -34.41 27.49
#